data_AF-A0A2N2TKL6-F1
#
_entry.id   AF-A0A2N2TKL6-F1
#
_cell.length_a   1.000
_cell.length_b   1.000
_cell.length_c   1.000
_cell.angle_alpha   90.00
_cell.angle_beta   90.00
_cell.angle_gamma   90.00
#
_symmetry.space_group_name_H-M   'P 1'
#
loop_
_entity.id
_entity.type
_entity.pdbx_description
1 polymer ?
#
loop_
_entity_poly.entity_id
_entity_poly.type
_entity_poly.pdbx_seq_one_letter_code
_entity_poly.pdbx_strand_id
1 'polypeptide(L)'
;MAFQLDIGFVCQAGRKDRNEDFCAAMLPPAGQEDMGSIVAIADGVSTGGMGGEAAQTTVTSLVRSYHDTPETWDTTVALDRIIAAQNAWLAGVNRRRHPALGLTTLTALVLRGQSYTVAHVGDARCYLLRDGQFQLITHDHVVDHPDLRHQLLRAVGLEDHLVVDYLQGELEVGDVFVMLTDGVHGVLPVSRLSECTAAAGQTEGAQPAAERLVAAALAAGSTDNVTAMVVRVLDLQGPNLQDVDRAAQRLPVPHKLKVGEVIDGFTVTALVADNGINLLYQVRDPHSQTLYALKTLHPARAHDPDERAMLAHEAWLAKRMMSSRAADHLVAVHHPLPNRQTATACYLLYDWHSGETLQQQLDRQHRFGPVHAVSAAMQTLRVLGLLHRQGVIHRDIKPANLHLGDDGVIRVLDLGVALSGREPASMRRLHAGTPSFVNPEQWGHHVRANAIGAGDAEPEPPDTQSDLFALGVTLYQLLTGKLPYGEVLPYQVGRYYRDPTPPSRHNPEVPIWLDHVVQKAVARDKALRFETAEEFLLALERGASRPLTVPPASALLHRDPTALWKLLLGVSVLFNALLVMWLLFLPKA
;
A
#
# COMPACT_ATOMS: atom_id res chain seq x y z
N MET A 1 -12.79 -9.38 3.15
CA MET A 1 -13.45 -10.69 2.99
C MET A 1 -12.37 -11.72 2.78
N ALA A 2 -12.50 -12.91 3.36
CA ALA A 2 -11.52 -13.97 3.22
C ALA A 2 -11.64 -14.63 1.84
N PHE A 3 -10.52 -15.11 1.33
CA PHE A 3 -10.44 -15.87 0.08
C PHE A 3 -11.29 -17.14 0.22
N GLN A 4 -12.24 -17.41 -0.69
CA GLN A 4 -13.01 -18.65 -0.66
C GLN A 4 -12.63 -19.54 -1.84
N LEU A 5 -12.16 -20.73 -1.52
CA LEU A 5 -11.76 -21.75 -2.46
C LEU A 5 -12.52 -23.04 -2.20
N ASP A 6 -12.83 -23.74 -3.29
CA ASP A 6 -13.23 -25.14 -3.26
C ASP A 6 -12.10 -25.96 -3.89
N ILE A 7 -11.50 -26.84 -3.08
CA ILE A 7 -10.33 -27.64 -3.45
C ILE A 7 -10.72 -29.10 -3.38
N GLY A 8 -10.52 -29.81 -4.47
CA GLY A 8 -10.73 -31.25 -4.57
C GLY A 8 -9.51 -31.93 -5.14
N PHE A 9 -9.16 -33.10 -4.61
CA PHE A 9 -8.04 -33.87 -5.13
C PHE A 9 -8.24 -35.37 -4.95
N VAL A 10 -7.60 -36.12 -5.84
CA VAL A 10 -7.45 -37.57 -5.76
C VAL A 10 -6.00 -37.87 -6.10
N CYS A 11 -5.34 -38.65 -5.24
CA CYS A 11 -3.94 -39.04 -5.37
C CYS A 11 -3.84 -40.53 -5.02
N GLN A 12 -3.59 -41.38 -6.02
CA GLN A 12 -3.58 -42.82 -5.81
C GLN A 12 -2.59 -43.55 -6.72
N ALA A 13 -2.17 -44.73 -6.26
CA ALA A 13 -1.19 -45.56 -6.95
C ALA A 13 -1.65 -46.08 -8.33
N GLY A 14 -2.96 -46.04 -8.60
CA GLY A 14 -3.53 -46.56 -9.84
C GLY A 14 -3.36 -48.07 -9.93
N ARG A 15 -2.60 -48.54 -10.92
CA ARG A 15 -2.28 -49.97 -11.12
C ARG A 15 -0.92 -50.38 -10.55
N LYS A 16 -0.12 -49.44 -10.03
CA LYS A 16 1.15 -49.70 -9.36
C LYS A 16 0.92 -50.11 -7.90
N ASP A 17 1.89 -50.82 -7.31
CA ASP A 17 1.86 -51.22 -5.89
C ASP A 17 2.09 -50.04 -4.92
N ARG A 18 2.73 -48.98 -5.41
CA ARG A 18 3.07 -47.78 -4.62
C ARG A 18 2.64 -46.53 -5.39
N ASN A 19 2.24 -45.51 -4.62
CA ASN A 19 2.00 -44.18 -5.15
C ASN A 19 3.27 -43.34 -4.96
N GLU A 20 3.86 -42.89 -6.06
CA GLU A 20 5.00 -41.99 -6.06
C GLU A 20 4.59 -40.53 -6.33
N ASP A 21 3.32 -40.29 -6.65
CA ASP A 21 2.74 -38.96 -6.71
C ASP A 21 2.43 -38.40 -5.32
N PHE A 22 2.47 -37.07 -5.20
CA PHE A 22 1.98 -36.37 -4.02
C PHE A 22 1.35 -35.02 -4.37
N CYS A 23 0.29 -34.66 -3.66
CA CYS A 23 -0.30 -33.33 -3.75
C CYS A 23 -0.72 -32.81 -2.38
N ALA A 24 -0.66 -31.50 -2.19
CA ALA A 24 -1.13 -30.85 -0.98
C ALA A 24 -1.63 -29.43 -1.24
N ALA A 25 -2.50 -28.98 -0.35
CA ALA A 25 -3.00 -27.61 -0.29
C ALA A 25 -2.81 -27.06 1.12
N MET A 26 -2.48 -25.77 1.22
CA MET A 26 -2.40 -25.03 2.47
C MET A 26 -3.17 -23.72 2.32
N LEU A 27 -4.16 -23.54 3.19
CA LEU A 27 -4.92 -22.31 3.33
C LEU A 27 -4.18 -21.38 4.31
N PRO A 28 -4.34 -20.05 4.18
CA PRO A 28 -3.64 -19.11 5.05
C PRO A 28 -4.05 -19.32 6.52
N PRO A 29 -3.09 -19.36 7.46
CA PRO A 29 -3.41 -19.36 8.87
C PRO A 29 -4.06 -18.02 9.27
N ALA A 30 -4.79 -18.04 10.40
CA ALA A 30 -5.46 -16.84 10.91
C ALA A 30 -4.46 -15.71 11.15
N GLY A 31 -4.76 -14.51 10.62
CA GLY A 31 -3.88 -13.34 10.68
C GLY A 31 -2.85 -13.22 9.56
N GLN A 32 -2.79 -14.18 8.63
CA GLN A 32 -1.96 -14.13 7.42
C GLN A 32 -2.79 -14.27 6.14
N GLU A 33 -4.04 -13.80 6.16
CA GLU A 33 -4.97 -13.93 5.05
C GLU A 33 -4.40 -13.31 3.76
N ASP A 34 -3.64 -12.22 3.89
CA ASP A 34 -3.01 -11.49 2.77
C ASP A 34 -1.93 -12.29 2.02
N MET A 35 -1.42 -13.38 2.59
CA MET A 35 -0.46 -14.28 1.92
C MET A 35 -1.14 -15.18 0.88
N GLY A 36 -2.47 -15.30 0.90
CA GLY A 36 -3.20 -16.14 -0.05
C GLY A 36 -3.12 -17.63 0.29
N SER A 37 -3.48 -18.50 -0.66
CA SER A 37 -3.44 -19.96 -0.51
C SER A 37 -2.43 -20.57 -1.49
N ILE A 38 -1.81 -21.69 -1.12
CA ILE A 38 -0.87 -22.42 -1.98
C ILE A 38 -1.33 -23.87 -2.16
N VAL A 39 -1.27 -24.36 -3.39
CA VAL A 39 -1.44 -25.78 -3.72
C VAL A 39 -0.27 -26.26 -4.56
N ALA A 40 0.11 -27.53 -4.42
CA ALA A 40 1.20 -28.11 -5.19
C ALA A 40 0.97 -29.59 -5.47
N ILE A 41 1.43 -30.03 -6.65
CA ILE A 41 1.43 -31.41 -7.12
C ILE A 41 2.86 -31.76 -7.57
N ALA A 42 3.22 -33.02 -7.37
CA ALA A 42 4.51 -33.56 -7.75
C ALA A 42 4.36 -35.04 -8.14
N ASP A 43 5.08 -35.44 -9.16
CA ASP A 43 5.28 -36.83 -9.58
C ASP A 43 6.72 -37.22 -9.25
N GLY A 44 6.88 -38.30 -8.50
CA GLY A 44 8.16 -38.84 -8.07
C GLY A 44 8.73 -39.81 -9.08
N VAL A 45 9.86 -39.47 -9.70
CA VAL A 45 10.57 -40.37 -10.62
C VAL A 45 11.58 -41.22 -9.86
N SER A 46 11.40 -42.54 -9.90
CA SER A 46 12.20 -43.47 -9.11
C SER A 46 13.19 -44.28 -9.97
N THR A 47 14.46 -43.86 -9.96
CA THR A 47 15.58 -44.71 -10.38
C THR A 47 16.22 -45.46 -9.22
N GLY A 48 16.03 -44.96 -7.98
CA GLY A 48 16.57 -45.53 -6.73
C GLY A 48 15.50 -45.94 -5.71
N GLY A 49 14.21 -45.94 -6.09
CA GLY A 49 13.09 -46.44 -5.29
C GLY A 49 12.55 -45.50 -4.21
N MET A 50 12.92 -44.21 -4.21
CA MET A 50 12.43 -43.19 -3.27
C MET A 50 11.77 -41.99 -3.99
N GLY A 51 11.07 -42.23 -5.10
CA GLY A 51 10.38 -41.17 -5.87
C GLY A 51 9.28 -40.52 -5.05
N GLY A 52 8.44 -41.33 -4.40
CA GLY A 52 7.35 -40.85 -3.55
C GLY A 52 7.82 -39.99 -2.37
N GLU A 53 8.92 -40.36 -1.71
CA GLU A 53 9.49 -39.56 -0.62
C GLU A 53 10.04 -38.22 -1.12
N ALA A 54 10.62 -38.19 -2.33
CA ALA A 54 11.08 -36.95 -2.96
C ALA A 54 9.90 -36.02 -3.28
N ALA A 55 8.83 -36.54 -3.88
CA ALA A 55 7.60 -35.79 -4.16
C ALA A 55 6.95 -35.27 -2.88
N GLN A 56 6.74 -36.14 -1.89
CA GLN A 56 6.14 -35.78 -0.60
C GLN A 56 6.94 -34.71 0.14
N THR A 57 8.26 -34.87 0.23
CA THR A 57 9.12 -33.92 0.93
C THR A 57 9.12 -32.56 0.24
N THR A 58 9.22 -32.54 -1.09
CA THR A 58 9.25 -31.30 -1.88
C THR A 58 7.94 -30.53 -1.72
N VAL A 59 6.80 -31.18 -1.93
CA VAL A 59 5.48 -30.55 -1.80
C VAL A 59 5.21 -30.11 -0.36
N THR A 60 5.45 -30.97 0.62
CA THR A 60 5.17 -30.66 2.04
C THR A 60 6.02 -29.48 2.53
N SER A 61 7.31 -29.44 2.17
CA SER A 61 8.18 -28.32 2.52
C SER A 61 7.72 -27.03 1.86
N LEU A 62 7.35 -27.08 0.57
CA LEU A 62 6.89 -25.90 -0.16
C LEU A 62 5.64 -25.29 0.46
N VAL A 63 4.57 -26.08 0.63
CA VAL A 63 3.28 -25.56 1.10
C VAL A 63 3.33 -25.09 2.55
N ARG A 64 4.20 -25.68 3.38
CA ARG A 64 4.39 -25.25 4.78
C ARG A 64 5.24 -23.99 4.89
N SER A 65 6.37 -23.94 4.20
CA SER A 65 7.30 -22.82 4.31
C SER A 65 6.81 -21.54 3.62
N TYR A 66 5.83 -21.62 2.71
CA TYR A 66 5.29 -20.45 2.02
C TYR A 66 4.79 -19.37 2.98
N HIS A 67 4.00 -19.75 3.99
CA HIS A 67 3.44 -18.84 4.99
C HIS A 67 4.47 -18.35 6.02
N ASP A 68 5.64 -18.98 6.09
CA ASP A 68 6.76 -18.53 6.94
C ASP A 68 7.62 -17.46 6.24
N THR A 69 7.36 -17.14 4.97
CA THR A 69 8.10 -16.11 4.24
C THR A 69 7.63 -14.70 4.61
N PRO A 70 8.51 -13.68 4.49
CA PRO A 70 8.11 -12.29 4.74
C PRO A 70 6.96 -11.83 3.84
N GLU A 71 5.92 -11.23 4.42
CA GLU A 71 4.74 -10.73 3.66
C GLU A 71 5.08 -9.74 2.54
N THR A 72 6.21 -9.06 2.67
CA THR A 72 6.72 -8.05 1.72
C THR A 72 7.33 -8.65 0.46
N TRP A 73 7.60 -9.96 0.43
CA TRP A 73 8.16 -10.59 -0.76
C TRP A 73 7.10 -10.74 -1.86
N ASP A 74 7.54 -10.57 -3.11
CA ASP A 74 6.76 -11.02 -4.26
C ASP A 74 6.65 -12.55 -4.22
N THR A 75 5.49 -13.06 -4.64
CA THR A 75 5.19 -14.49 -4.63
C THR A 75 6.23 -15.31 -5.40
N THR A 76 6.74 -14.81 -6.53
CA THR A 76 7.78 -15.51 -7.30
C THR A 76 9.08 -15.62 -6.52
N VAL A 77 9.49 -14.56 -5.84
CA VAL A 77 10.72 -14.54 -5.02
C VAL A 77 10.61 -15.51 -3.83
N ALA A 78 9.44 -15.56 -3.20
CA ALA A 78 9.18 -16.51 -2.12
C ALA A 78 9.27 -17.96 -2.62
N LEU A 79 8.59 -18.29 -3.71
CA LEU A 79 8.63 -19.62 -4.33
C LEU A 79 10.04 -20.01 -4.76
N ASP A 80 10.76 -19.09 -5.42
CA ASP A 80 12.12 -19.33 -5.92
C ASP A 80 13.09 -19.72 -4.81
N ARG A 81 13.06 -18.98 -3.69
CA ARG A 81 13.93 -19.26 -2.54
C ARG A 81 13.60 -20.60 -1.88
N ILE A 82 12.32 -20.93 -1.75
CA ILE A 82 11.90 -22.21 -1.14
C ILE A 82 12.27 -23.37 -2.06
N ILE A 83 11.95 -23.29 -3.35
CA ILE A 83 12.22 -24.34 -4.35
C ILE A 83 13.72 -24.55 -4.51
N ALA A 84 14.51 -23.48 -4.59
CA ALA A 84 15.97 -23.57 -4.68
C ALA A 84 16.58 -24.27 -3.44
N ALA A 85 16.07 -23.99 -2.24
CA ALA A 85 16.52 -24.67 -1.03
C ALA A 85 16.18 -26.17 -1.03
N GLN A 86 14.97 -26.54 -1.48
CA GLN A 86 14.58 -27.95 -1.62
C GLN A 86 15.42 -28.67 -2.69
N ASN A 87 15.66 -28.02 -3.83
CA ASN A 87 16.51 -28.58 -4.88
C ASN A 87 17.93 -28.83 -4.39
N ALA A 88 18.54 -27.84 -3.72
CA ALA A 88 19.90 -27.96 -3.20
C ALA A 88 20.04 -29.12 -2.20
N TRP A 89 19.03 -29.32 -1.34
CA TRP A 89 18.99 -30.46 -0.43
C TRP A 89 18.90 -31.79 -1.18
N LEU A 90 17.93 -31.94 -2.09
CA LEU A 90 17.71 -33.20 -2.81
C LEU A 90 18.86 -33.54 -3.77
N ALA A 91 19.39 -32.55 -4.51
CA ALA A 91 20.57 -32.71 -5.37
C ALA A 91 21.81 -33.11 -4.53
N GLY A 92 21.97 -32.52 -3.34
CA GLY A 92 23.02 -32.89 -2.40
C GLY A 92 22.92 -34.33 -1.89
N VAL A 93 21.70 -34.84 -1.68
CA VAL A 93 21.44 -36.25 -1.34
C VAL A 93 21.75 -37.16 -2.54
N ASN A 94 21.26 -36.81 -3.72
CA ASN A 94 21.45 -37.58 -4.95
C ASN A 94 22.92 -37.68 -5.35
N ARG A 95 23.74 -36.64 -5.14
CA ARG A 95 25.18 -36.67 -5.42
C ARG A 95 25.94 -37.76 -4.65
N ARG A 96 25.42 -38.17 -3.49
CA ARG A 96 26.07 -39.18 -2.63
C ARG A 96 25.65 -40.61 -2.95
N ARG A 97 24.75 -40.84 -3.91
CA ARG A 97 24.20 -42.15 -4.25
C ARG A 97 24.06 -42.31 -5.77
N HIS A 98 24.55 -43.42 -6.31
CA HIS A 98 24.38 -43.78 -7.72
C HIS A 98 23.74 -45.17 -7.82
N PRO A 99 22.58 -45.33 -8.49
CA PRO A 99 21.77 -44.28 -9.13
C PRO A 99 21.15 -43.28 -8.14
N ALA A 100 20.64 -42.15 -8.65
CA ALA A 100 19.97 -41.12 -7.84
C ALA A 100 18.84 -41.73 -6.99
N LEU A 101 18.68 -41.23 -5.77
CA LEU A 101 17.75 -41.77 -4.79
C LEU A 101 16.30 -41.54 -5.22
N GLY A 102 15.99 -40.31 -5.61
CA GLY A 102 14.69 -39.89 -6.11
C GLY A 102 14.78 -38.51 -6.76
N LEU A 103 14.00 -38.34 -7.82
CA LEU A 103 13.78 -37.06 -8.49
C LEU A 103 12.29 -36.77 -8.44
N THR A 104 11.89 -35.51 -8.62
CA THR A 104 10.46 -35.21 -8.68
C THR A 104 10.16 -34.00 -9.54
N THR A 105 9.01 -34.03 -10.19
CA THR A 105 8.40 -32.85 -10.81
C THR A 105 7.80 -31.97 -9.71
N LEU A 106 7.51 -30.71 -10.05
CA LEU A 106 6.84 -29.80 -9.15
C LEU A 106 6.04 -28.80 -9.96
N THR A 107 4.74 -28.78 -9.70
CA THR A 107 3.86 -27.70 -10.16
C THR A 107 3.15 -27.13 -8.95
N ALA A 108 3.35 -25.85 -8.70
CA ALA A 108 2.75 -25.13 -7.59
C ALA A 108 1.92 -23.97 -8.11
N LEU A 109 0.78 -23.73 -7.47
CA LEU A 109 -0.13 -22.64 -7.75
C LEU A 109 -0.38 -21.89 -6.46
N VAL A 110 -0.05 -20.60 -6.46
CA VAL A 110 -0.35 -19.67 -5.38
C VAL A 110 -1.45 -18.73 -5.85
N LEU A 111 -2.47 -18.58 -5.03
CA LEU A 111 -3.61 -17.70 -5.26
C LEU A 111 -3.59 -16.61 -4.17
N ARG A 112 -3.31 -15.36 -4.51
CA ARG A 112 -3.09 -14.26 -3.55
C ARG A 112 -3.76 -12.98 -4.03
N GLY A 113 -4.65 -12.41 -3.21
CA GLY A 113 -5.41 -11.21 -3.58
C GLY A 113 -6.28 -11.44 -4.81
N GLN A 114 -5.96 -10.74 -5.91
CA GLN A 114 -6.61 -10.87 -7.22
C GLN A 114 -5.67 -11.44 -8.29
N SER A 115 -4.59 -12.11 -7.90
CA SER A 115 -3.65 -12.71 -8.83
C SER A 115 -3.25 -14.13 -8.46
N TYR A 116 -2.86 -14.89 -9.48
CA TYR A 116 -2.26 -16.21 -9.32
C TYR A 116 -0.81 -16.21 -9.80
N THR A 117 -0.01 -17.09 -9.20
CA THR A 117 1.35 -17.40 -9.65
C THR A 117 1.49 -18.92 -9.75
N VAL A 118 1.91 -19.41 -10.92
CA VAL A 118 2.30 -20.80 -11.14
C VAL A 118 3.82 -20.89 -11.17
N ALA A 119 4.39 -21.84 -10.44
CA ALA A 119 5.78 -22.24 -10.53
C ALA A 119 5.84 -23.70 -11.02
N HIS A 120 6.62 -23.98 -12.06
CA HIS A 120 6.58 -25.26 -12.75
C HIS A 120 7.96 -25.81 -13.11
N VAL A 121 8.14 -27.11 -12.84
CA VAL A 121 9.29 -27.93 -13.20
C VAL A 121 8.81 -29.36 -13.50
N GLY A 122 9.02 -29.84 -14.72
CA GLY A 122 8.77 -31.23 -15.09
C GLY A 122 7.64 -31.31 -16.09
N ASP A 123 6.78 -32.31 -15.98
CA ASP A 123 5.66 -32.54 -16.90
C ASP A 123 4.30 -32.64 -16.21
N ALA A 124 4.20 -32.44 -14.89
CA ALA A 124 2.92 -32.31 -14.21
C ALA A 124 2.19 -31.03 -14.65
N ARG A 125 1.14 -31.17 -15.47
CA ARG A 125 0.50 -30.03 -16.14
C ARG A 125 -0.49 -29.27 -15.26
N CYS A 126 -0.61 -27.96 -15.49
CA CYS A 126 -1.67 -27.12 -14.94
C CYS A 126 -2.49 -26.49 -16.07
N TYR A 127 -3.81 -26.58 -15.98
CA TYR A 127 -4.78 -26.00 -16.90
C TYR A 127 -5.64 -24.95 -16.19
N LEU A 128 -6.06 -23.92 -16.93
CA LEU A 128 -7.05 -22.93 -16.50
C LEU A 128 -8.33 -23.10 -17.32
N LEU A 129 -9.45 -23.29 -16.63
CA LEU A 129 -10.79 -23.22 -17.20
C LEU A 129 -11.42 -21.87 -16.85
N ARG A 130 -11.60 -21.01 -17.85
CA ARG A 130 -12.27 -19.70 -17.73
C ARG A 130 -13.24 -19.51 -18.88
N ASP A 131 -14.49 -19.11 -18.60
CA ASP A 131 -15.53 -18.88 -19.62
C ASP A 131 -15.69 -20.03 -20.64
N GLY A 132 -15.54 -21.28 -20.16
CA GLY A 132 -15.61 -22.48 -21.00
C GLY A 132 -14.36 -22.75 -21.85
N GLN A 133 -13.33 -21.91 -21.79
CA GLN A 133 -12.03 -22.14 -22.42
C GLN A 133 -11.13 -22.94 -21.49
N PHE A 134 -10.67 -24.10 -21.94
CA PHE A 134 -9.76 -24.98 -21.18
C PHE A 134 -8.34 -24.88 -21.75
N GLN A 135 -7.50 -24.06 -21.11
CA GLN A 135 -6.17 -23.71 -21.60
C GLN A 135 -5.07 -24.35 -20.76
N LEU A 136 -4.08 -24.97 -21.42
CA LEU A 136 -2.83 -25.38 -20.77
C LEU A 136 -1.96 -24.15 -20.48
N ILE A 137 -1.53 -23.99 -19.23
CA ILE A 137 -0.75 -22.82 -18.78
C ILE A 137 0.68 -23.16 -18.34
N THR A 138 1.06 -24.45 -18.37
CA THR A 138 2.43 -24.93 -18.13
C THR A 138 3.06 -25.49 -19.41
N HIS A 139 4.38 -25.60 -19.43
CA HIS A 139 5.13 -26.18 -20.55
C HIS A 139 5.94 -27.37 -20.06
N ASP A 140 5.79 -28.53 -20.70
CA ASP A 140 6.47 -29.76 -20.27
C ASP A 140 7.98 -29.68 -20.51
N HIS A 141 8.76 -30.10 -19.51
CA HIS A 141 10.22 -30.19 -19.57
C HIS A 141 10.68 -31.61 -19.89
N VAL A 142 10.29 -32.16 -21.05
CA VAL A 142 10.65 -33.52 -21.50
C VAL A 142 11.39 -33.51 -22.84
N VAL A 143 12.12 -34.59 -23.13
CA VAL A 143 12.80 -34.77 -24.43
C VAL A 143 11.78 -35.00 -25.54
N ASP A 144 11.79 -34.14 -26.56
CA ASP A 144 10.97 -34.30 -27.78
C ASP A 144 11.62 -35.29 -28.76
N HIS A 145 11.65 -36.57 -28.38
CA HIS A 145 12.13 -37.65 -29.24
C HIS A 145 11.24 -38.90 -29.09
N PRO A 146 10.81 -39.57 -30.18
CA PRO A 146 9.91 -40.72 -30.13
C PRO A 146 10.33 -41.84 -29.17
N ASP A 147 11.63 -42.08 -29.06
CA ASP A 147 12.22 -43.14 -28.22
C ASP A 147 12.55 -42.71 -26.78
N LEU A 148 12.45 -41.41 -26.45
CA LEU A 148 12.79 -40.84 -25.13
C LEU A 148 11.63 -40.02 -24.52
N ARG A 149 10.42 -40.22 -25.04
CA ARG A 149 9.19 -39.68 -24.41
C ARG A 149 9.21 -40.13 -22.96
N HIS A 150 8.96 -39.22 -22.01
CA HIS A 150 9.05 -39.41 -20.55
C HIS A 150 10.43 -39.23 -19.89
N GLN A 151 11.49 -38.85 -20.62
CA GLN A 151 12.71 -38.38 -19.97
C GLN A 151 12.61 -36.89 -19.62
N LEU A 152 12.65 -36.59 -18.32
CA LEU A 152 12.66 -35.23 -17.79
C LEU A 152 13.98 -34.51 -18.10
N LEU A 153 13.89 -33.37 -18.77
CA LEU A 153 14.99 -32.41 -18.95
C LEU A 153 15.22 -31.57 -17.69
N ARG A 154 14.17 -31.36 -16.89
CA ARG A 154 14.24 -30.59 -15.64
C ARG A 154 13.39 -31.29 -14.58
N ALA A 155 14.00 -31.54 -13.42
CA ALA A 155 13.33 -32.07 -12.24
C ALA A 155 14.02 -31.55 -10.98
N VAL A 156 13.29 -31.47 -9.88
CA VAL A 156 13.85 -31.16 -8.57
C VAL A 156 14.80 -32.29 -8.17
N GLY A 157 16.03 -31.93 -7.80
CA GLY A 157 17.08 -32.85 -7.41
C GLY A 157 17.91 -33.43 -8.57
N LEU A 158 17.64 -33.03 -9.82
CA LEU A 158 18.38 -33.49 -11.01
C LEU A 158 19.74 -32.79 -11.15
N GLU A 159 19.76 -31.48 -10.99
CA GLU A 159 20.94 -30.63 -11.13
C GLU A 159 21.13 -29.71 -9.91
N ASP A 160 22.34 -29.19 -9.73
CA ASP A 160 22.67 -28.27 -8.63
C ASP A 160 21.93 -26.94 -8.72
N HIS A 161 21.61 -26.51 -9.94
CA HIS A 161 20.91 -25.27 -10.22
C HIS A 161 19.66 -25.59 -11.02
N LEU A 162 18.52 -25.36 -10.39
CA LEU A 162 17.22 -25.61 -10.99
C LEU A 162 16.67 -24.32 -11.59
N VAL A 163 16.27 -24.38 -12.85
CA VAL A 163 15.51 -23.31 -13.51
C VAL A 163 14.03 -23.62 -13.39
N VAL A 164 13.29 -22.71 -12.74
CA VAL A 164 11.85 -22.81 -12.52
C VAL A 164 11.13 -21.88 -13.48
N ASP A 165 10.09 -22.38 -14.14
CA ASP A 165 9.24 -21.58 -15.01
C ASP A 165 8.14 -20.92 -14.16
N TYR A 166 7.98 -19.60 -14.29
CA TYR A 166 6.96 -18.82 -13.58
C TYR A 166 5.94 -18.22 -14.55
N LEU A 167 4.66 -18.36 -14.21
CA LEU A 167 3.56 -17.68 -14.88
C LEU A 167 2.74 -16.90 -13.86
N GLN A 168 2.41 -15.64 -14.16
CA GLN A 168 1.51 -14.83 -13.33
C GLN A 168 0.31 -14.36 -14.14
N GLY A 169 -0.86 -14.38 -13.52
CA GLY A 169 -2.11 -13.90 -14.14
C GLY A 169 -3.07 -13.29 -13.13
N GLU A 170 -4.18 -12.77 -13.64
CA GLU A 170 -5.28 -12.21 -12.84
C GLU A 170 -6.30 -13.30 -12.52
N LEU A 171 -6.86 -13.24 -11.32
CA LEU A 171 -7.85 -14.18 -10.82
C LEU A 171 -9.26 -13.63 -11.04
N GLU A 172 -10.15 -14.50 -11.49
CA GLU A 172 -11.57 -14.19 -11.63
C GLU A 172 -12.40 -15.16 -10.78
N VAL A 173 -13.52 -14.67 -10.25
CA VAL A 173 -14.48 -15.55 -9.57
C VAL A 173 -15.03 -16.54 -10.58
N GLY A 174 -14.99 -17.83 -10.25
CA GLY A 174 -15.38 -18.91 -11.14
C GLY A 174 -14.23 -19.57 -11.89
N ASP A 175 -13.01 -19.02 -11.84
CA ASP A 175 -11.81 -19.70 -12.36
C ASP A 175 -11.67 -21.10 -11.75
N VAL A 176 -11.33 -22.08 -12.61
CA VAL A 176 -11.00 -23.43 -12.17
C VAL A 176 -9.62 -23.82 -12.68
N PHE A 177 -8.69 -24.05 -11.75
CA PHE A 177 -7.37 -24.59 -12.03
C PHE A 177 -7.38 -26.11 -11.91
N VAL A 178 -6.79 -26.80 -12.88
CA VAL A 178 -6.75 -28.27 -12.92
C VAL A 178 -5.31 -28.72 -13.09
N MET A 179 -4.77 -29.39 -12.08
CA MET A 179 -3.39 -29.85 -12.00
C MET A 179 -3.35 -31.38 -12.07
N LEU A 180 -2.53 -31.93 -12.96
CA LEU A 180 -2.56 -33.36 -13.31
C LEU A 180 -1.15 -33.93 -13.43
N THR A 181 -0.96 -35.18 -13.00
CA THR A 181 0.23 -35.99 -13.35
C THR A 181 0.03 -36.74 -14.67
N ASP A 182 1.13 -37.25 -15.23
CA ASP A 182 1.16 -37.85 -16.56
C ASP A 182 0.29 -39.11 -16.69
N GLY A 183 0.09 -39.84 -15.59
CA GLY A 183 -0.84 -40.96 -15.54
C GLY A 183 -2.29 -40.56 -15.81
N VAL A 184 -2.65 -39.28 -15.69
CA VAL A 184 -3.97 -38.74 -16.08
C VAL A 184 -3.90 -38.07 -17.45
N HIS A 185 -3.06 -37.06 -17.63
CA HIS A 185 -3.04 -36.27 -18.88
C HIS A 185 -2.34 -36.97 -20.05
N GLY A 186 -1.58 -38.04 -19.80
CA GLY A 186 -0.92 -38.85 -20.82
C GLY A 186 -1.87 -39.80 -21.54
N VAL A 187 -2.95 -40.24 -20.89
CA VAL A 187 -3.94 -41.15 -21.49
C VAL A 187 -5.24 -40.47 -21.93
N LEU A 188 -5.56 -39.30 -21.34
CA LEU A 188 -6.76 -38.55 -21.68
C LEU A 188 -6.46 -37.40 -22.65
N PRO A 189 -7.18 -37.31 -23.79
CA PRO A 189 -7.05 -36.13 -24.66
C PRO A 189 -7.67 -34.89 -23.99
N VAL A 190 -7.22 -33.70 -24.39
CA VAL A 190 -7.65 -32.41 -23.82
C VAL A 190 -9.18 -32.23 -23.85
N SER A 191 -9.87 -32.73 -24.88
CA SER A 191 -11.34 -32.68 -24.95
C SER A 191 -12.00 -33.44 -23.80
N ARG A 192 -11.48 -34.62 -23.44
CA ARG A 192 -12.00 -35.40 -22.31
C ARG A 192 -11.67 -34.77 -20.97
N LEU A 193 -10.48 -34.17 -20.82
CA LEU A 193 -10.12 -33.41 -19.62
C LEU A 193 -11.07 -32.23 -19.40
N SER A 194 -11.37 -31.49 -20.46
CA SER A 194 -12.32 -30.38 -20.43
C SER A 194 -13.75 -30.85 -20.10
N GLU A 195 -14.23 -31.94 -20.70
CA GLU A 195 -15.54 -32.52 -20.39
C GLU A 195 -15.67 -32.93 -18.91
N CYS A 196 -14.64 -33.54 -18.32
CA CYS A 196 -14.64 -33.98 -16.93
C CYS A 196 -14.65 -32.81 -15.93
N THR A 197 -14.24 -31.62 -16.36
CA THR A 197 -14.05 -30.44 -15.50
C THR A 197 -15.08 -29.33 -15.77
N ALA A 198 -15.80 -29.39 -16.89
CA ALA A 198 -16.81 -28.39 -17.27
C ALA A 198 -17.89 -28.17 -16.21
N ALA A 199 -18.35 -29.24 -15.55
CA ALA A 199 -19.37 -29.15 -14.50
C ALA A 199 -18.84 -28.55 -13.18
N ALA A 200 -17.52 -28.59 -12.95
CA ALA A 200 -16.89 -27.98 -11.78
C ALA A 200 -17.00 -26.46 -11.80
N GLY A 201 -16.98 -25.84 -12.98
CA GLY A 201 -17.15 -24.39 -13.15
C GLY A 201 -18.59 -23.91 -12.90
N GLN A 202 -19.58 -24.81 -12.87
CA GLN A 202 -21.00 -24.45 -12.87
C GLN A 202 -21.70 -24.90 -11.59
N THR A 203 -21.95 -26.21 -11.44
CA THR A 203 -22.90 -26.76 -10.45
C THR A 203 -22.32 -27.79 -9.50
N GLU A 204 -21.19 -28.41 -9.84
CA GLU A 204 -20.53 -29.41 -8.98
C GLU A 204 -19.29 -28.82 -8.30
N GLY A 205 -18.94 -29.35 -7.13
CA GLY A 205 -17.72 -28.95 -6.42
C GLY A 205 -16.45 -29.49 -7.09
N ALA A 206 -15.29 -29.06 -6.60
CA ALA A 206 -13.98 -29.44 -7.12
C ALA A 206 -13.67 -30.94 -6.91
N GLN A 207 -14.11 -31.53 -5.80
CA GLN A 207 -13.83 -32.94 -5.46
C GLN A 207 -14.44 -33.95 -6.47
N PRO A 208 -15.74 -33.89 -6.84
CA PRO A 208 -16.29 -34.74 -7.90
C PRO A 208 -15.58 -34.61 -9.26
N ALA A 209 -15.02 -33.44 -9.57
CA ALA A 209 -14.27 -33.25 -10.81
C ALA A 209 -12.93 -34.00 -10.78
N ALA A 210 -12.19 -33.93 -9.67
CA ALA A 210 -10.96 -34.70 -9.47
C ALA A 210 -11.23 -36.23 -9.55
N GLU A 211 -12.30 -36.70 -8.92
CA GLU A 211 -12.71 -38.11 -8.97
C GLU A 211 -13.03 -38.59 -10.38
N ARG A 212 -13.76 -37.78 -11.17
CA ARG A 212 -14.06 -38.11 -12.57
C ARG A 212 -12.82 -38.16 -13.46
N LEU A 213 -11.90 -37.21 -13.30
CA LEU A 213 -10.65 -37.20 -14.06
C LEU A 213 -9.86 -38.49 -13.84
N VAL A 214 -9.71 -38.89 -12.58
CA VAL A 214 -8.99 -40.11 -12.22
C VAL A 214 -9.74 -41.38 -12.67
N ALA A 215 -11.06 -41.44 -12.47
CA ALA A 215 -11.88 -42.56 -12.94
C ALA A 215 -11.81 -42.73 -14.47
N ALA A 216 -11.85 -41.62 -15.22
CA ALA A 216 -11.72 -41.61 -16.67
C ALA A 216 -10.33 -42.11 -17.11
N ALA A 217 -9.25 -41.68 -16.44
CA ALA A 217 -7.90 -42.14 -16.75
C ALA A 217 -7.72 -43.65 -16.51
N LEU A 218 -8.25 -44.17 -15.40
CA LEU A 218 -8.24 -45.61 -15.11
C LEU A 218 -9.05 -46.42 -16.12
N ALA A 219 -10.21 -45.91 -16.54
CA ALA A 219 -11.05 -46.52 -17.56
C ALA A 219 -10.40 -46.48 -18.96
N ALA A 220 -9.64 -45.42 -19.26
CA ALA A 220 -8.83 -45.29 -20.48
C ALA A 220 -7.59 -46.20 -20.47
N GLY A 221 -7.30 -46.87 -19.36
CA GLY A 221 -6.26 -47.88 -19.26
C GLY A 221 -4.93 -47.38 -18.68
N SER A 222 -4.91 -46.27 -17.94
CA SER A 222 -3.70 -45.79 -17.27
C SER A 222 -3.02 -46.89 -16.45
N THR A 223 -1.70 -47.02 -16.61
CA THR A 223 -0.85 -47.96 -15.89
C THR A 223 0.05 -47.28 -14.86
N ASP A 224 0.00 -45.94 -14.78
CA ASP A 224 0.82 -45.16 -13.86
C ASP A 224 0.06 -44.74 -12.60
N ASN A 225 0.74 -44.03 -11.70
CA ASN A 225 0.13 -43.27 -10.62
C ASN A 225 -0.79 -42.18 -11.21
N VAL A 226 -1.93 -41.95 -10.57
CA VAL A 226 -2.95 -41.05 -11.11
C VAL A 226 -3.32 -40.03 -10.06
N THR A 227 -2.92 -38.79 -10.33
CA THR A 227 -3.20 -37.66 -9.44
C THR A 227 -3.87 -36.54 -10.21
N ALA A 228 -4.98 -36.06 -9.66
CA ALA A 228 -5.70 -34.90 -10.14
C ALA A 228 -6.06 -34.00 -8.97
N MET A 229 -5.78 -32.70 -9.12
CA MET A 229 -6.17 -31.67 -8.18
C MET A 229 -6.90 -30.56 -8.91
N VAL A 230 -8.04 -30.15 -8.39
CA VAL A 230 -8.93 -29.13 -8.94
C VAL A 230 -9.12 -28.05 -7.89
N VAL A 231 -8.91 -26.79 -8.27
CA VAL A 231 -9.10 -25.63 -7.41
C VAL A 231 -10.05 -24.65 -8.08
N ARG A 232 -11.22 -24.44 -7.47
CA ARG A 232 -12.23 -23.49 -7.92
C ARG A 232 -12.21 -22.24 -7.04
N VAL A 233 -12.21 -21.08 -7.69
CA VAL A 233 -12.29 -19.78 -7.03
C VAL A 233 -13.76 -19.42 -6.81
N LEU A 234 -14.18 -19.35 -5.54
CA LEU A 234 -15.56 -18.99 -5.17
C LEU A 234 -15.71 -17.50 -4.85
N ASP A 235 -14.71 -16.89 -4.21
CA ASP A 235 -14.68 -15.46 -3.92
C ASP A 235 -13.24 -14.96 -3.80
N LEU A 236 -13.02 -13.69 -4.15
CA LEU A 236 -11.71 -13.04 -4.12
C LEU A 236 -11.52 -12.21 -2.86
N GLN A 237 -10.28 -12.16 -2.38
CA GLN A 237 -9.90 -11.10 -1.44
C GLN A 237 -9.92 -9.75 -2.16
N GLY A 238 -10.08 -8.66 -1.40
CA GLY A 238 -9.89 -7.32 -1.94
C GLY A 238 -8.49 -7.18 -2.55
N PRO A 239 -8.29 -6.31 -3.55
CA PRO A 239 -6.99 -6.16 -4.19
C PRO A 239 -5.94 -5.75 -3.16
N ASN A 240 -4.81 -6.45 -3.15
CA ASN A 240 -3.66 -6.06 -2.33
C ASN A 240 -2.86 -4.97 -3.06
N LEU A 241 -1.86 -4.38 -2.39
CA LEU A 241 -1.06 -3.32 -2.99
C LEU A 241 -0.32 -3.79 -4.25
N GLN A 242 0.19 -5.03 -4.27
CA GLN A 242 0.90 -5.58 -5.42
C GLN A 242 -0.01 -5.73 -6.65
N ASP A 243 -1.28 -6.11 -6.45
CA ASP A 243 -2.28 -6.20 -7.52
C ASP A 243 -2.56 -4.81 -8.12
N VAL A 244 -2.70 -3.80 -7.26
CA VAL A 244 -2.95 -2.41 -7.68
C VAL A 244 -1.72 -1.81 -8.37
N ASP A 245 -0.52 -2.04 -7.83
CA ASP A 245 0.76 -1.62 -8.42
C ASP A 245 0.94 -2.25 -9.81
N ARG A 246 0.66 -3.55 -9.95
CA ARG A 246 0.76 -4.25 -11.25
C ARG A 246 -0.23 -3.71 -12.27
N ALA A 247 -1.48 -3.47 -11.87
CA ALA A 247 -2.48 -2.87 -12.75
C ALA A 247 -2.06 -1.46 -13.19
N ALA A 248 -1.63 -0.62 -12.23
CA ALA A 248 -1.11 0.71 -12.50
C ALA A 248 0.12 0.68 -13.41
N GLN A 249 0.93 -0.39 -13.35
CA GLN A 249 2.10 -0.61 -14.19
C GLN A 249 1.81 -1.03 -15.63
N ARG A 250 0.69 -1.72 -15.86
CA ARG A 250 0.27 -2.19 -17.19
C ARG A 250 -0.47 -1.12 -17.98
N LEU A 251 -1.32 -0.34 -17.31
CA LEU A 251 -2.14 0.66 -17.98
C LEU A 251 -1.30 1.90 -18.38
N PRO A 252 -1.50 2.44 -19.61
CA PRO A 252 -0.83 3.65 -20.04
C PRO A 252 -1.34 4.84 -19.23
N VAL A 253 -0.46 5.79 -18.91
CA VAL A 253 -0.89 7.09 -18.38
C VAL A 253 -1.56 7.87 -19.51
N PRO A 254 -2.77 8.41 -19.32
CA PRO A 254 -3.45 9.18 -20.35
C PRO A 254 -2.64 10.42 -20.73
N HIS A 255 -2.76 10.86 -21.99
CA HIS A 255 -2.24 12.17 -22.37
C HIS A 255 -3.00 13.29 -21.66
N LYS A 256 -2.50 14.52 -21.75
CA LYS A 256 -3.19 15.68 -21.18
C LYS A 256 -4.53 15.90 -21.91
N LEU A 257 -5.61 15.46 -21.28
CA LEU A 257 -6.97 15.49 -21.83
C LEU A 257 -7.48 16.93 -22.01
N LYS A 258 -8.30 17.14 -23.05
CA LYS A 258 -8.98 18.42 -23.31
C LYS A 258 -10.42 18.38 -22.82
N VAL A 259 -10.99 19.55 -22.52
CA VAL A 259 -12.43 19.67 -22.23
C VAL A 259 -13.25 19.17 -23.44
N GLY A 260 -14.24 18.33 -23.16
CA GLY A 260 -15.08 17.65 -24.16
C GLY A 260 -14.54 16.30 -24.64
N GLU A 261 -13.30 15.95 -24.29
CA GLU A 261 -12.72 14.64 -24.59
C GLU A 261 -13.34 13.54 -23.72
N VAL A 262 -13.38 12.31 -24.22
CA VAL A 262 -13.98 11.14 -23.53
C VAL A 262 -12.89 10.13 -23.18
N ILE A 263 -12.90 9.68 -21.93
CA ILE A 263 -12.03 8.61 -21.41
C ILE A 263 -12.89 7.58 -20.67
N ASP A 264 -12.84 6.32 -21.11
CA ASP A 264 -13.58 5.20 -20.51
C ASP A 264 -15.05 5.52 -20.21
N GLY A 265 -15.70 6.21 -21.15
CA GLY A 265 -17.11 6.63 -21.07
C GLY A 265 -17.38 7.92 -20.29
N PHE A 266 -16.38 8.54 -19.65
CA PHE A 266 -16.51 9.82 -18.95
C PHE A 266 -16.08 10.99 -19.83
N THR A 267 -16.88 12.06 -19.86
CA THR A 267 -16.57 13.28 -20.60
C THR A 267 -15.86 14.28 -19.70
N VAL A 268 -14.69 14.78 -20.10
CA VAL A 268 -13.94 15.80 -19.37
C VAL A 268 -14.66 17.14 -19.42
N THR A 269 -15.00 17.71 -18.27
CA THR A 269 -15.68 19.01 -18.17
C THR A 269 -14.72 20.14 -17.82
N ALA A 270 -13.67 19.87 -17.03
CA ALA A 270 -12.67 20.87 -16.67
C ALA A 270 -11.33 20.22 -16.26
N LEU A 271 -10.22 20.93 -16.47
CA LEU A 271 -8.95 20.68 -15.77
C LEU A 271 -8.98 21.48 -14.46
N VAL A 272 -9.00 20.78 -13.33
CA VAL A 272 -9.16 21.38 -11.99
C VAL A 272 -7.82 21.76 -11.38
N ALA A 273 -6.82 20.89 -11.52
CA ALA A 273 -5.47 21.16 -11.01
C ALA A 273 -4.38 20.50 -11.87
N ASP A 274 -3.23 21.16 -11.94
CA ASP A 274 -1.99 20.65 -12.53
C ASP A 274 -0.84 21.06 -11.60
N ASN A 275 -0.27 20.09 -10.89
CA ASN A 275 0.83 20.33 -9.95
C ASN A 275 2.19 19.86 -10.50
N GLY A 276 2.26 19.53 -11.80
CA GLY A 276 3.47 19.03 -12.46
C GLY A 276 3.80 17.55 -12.19
N ILE A 277 3.11 16.91 -11.24
CA ILE A 277 3.21 15.47 -10.95
C ILE A 277 1.90 14.77 -11.33
N ASN A 278 0.78 15.31 -10.89
CA ASN A 278 -0.58 14.84 -11.07
C ASN A 278 -1.41 15.90 -11.80
N LEU A 279 -2.36 15.40 -12.59
CA LEU A 279 -3.44 16.15 -13.21
C LEU A 279 -4.75 15.72 -12.55
N LEU A 280 -5.58 16.69 -12.18
CA LEU A 280 -6.92 16.46 -11.66
C LEU A 280 -7.93 17.06 -12.62
N TYR A 281 -8.84 16.23 -13.12
CA TYR A 281 -9.91 16.61 -14.01
C TYR A 281 -11.26 16.48 -13.31
N GLN A 282 -12.20 17.36 -13.65
CA GLN A 282 -13.60 17.10 -13.43
C GLN A 282 -14.12 16.36 -14.67
N VAL A 283 -14.79 15.24 -14.46
CA VAL A 283 -15.38 14.43 -15.52
C VAL A 283 -16.85 14.17 -15.22
N ARG A 284 -17.63 13.90 -16.25
CA ARG A 284 -19.06 13.64 -16.17
C ARG A 284 -19.38 12.31 -16.82
N ASP A 285 -20.15 11.46 -16.15
CA ASP A 285 -20.81 10.35 -16.82
C ASP A 285 -21.98 10.88 -17.66
N PRO A 286 -21.95 10.73 -19.00
CA PRO A 286 -23.01 11.23 -19.86
C PRO A 286 -24.37 10.56 -19.60
N HIS A 287 -24.40 9.36 -19.04
CA HIS A 287 -25.65 8.64 -18.77
C HIS A 287 -26.32 9.11 -17.49
N SER A 288 -25.60 9.05 -16.36
CA SER A 288 -26.15 9.47 -15.06
C SER A 288 -26.10 10.98 -14.82
N GLN A 289 -25.34 11.72 -15.64
CA GLN A 289 -25.01 13.14 -15.43
C GLN A 289 -24.22 13.42 -14.14
N THR A 290 -23.75 12.38 -13.46
CA THR A 290 -22.96 12.47 -12.22
C THR A 290 -21.56 13.01 -12.54
N LEU A 291 -21.06 13.88 -11.68
CA LEU A 291 -19.70 14.41 -11.74
C LEU A 291 -18.76 13.56 -10.89
N TYR A 292 -17.53 13.40 -11.37
CA TYR A 292 -16.44 12.71 -10.70
C TYR A 292 -15.15 13.53 -10.82
N ALA A 293 -14.20 13.27 -9.94
CA ALA A 293 -12.83 13.80 -10.04
C ALA A 293 -11.90 12.69 -10.55
N LEU A 294 -11.25 12.91 -11.69
CA LEU A 294 -10.29 11.98 -12.27
C LEU A 294 -8.87 12.47 -11.99
N LYS A 295 -8.12 11.73 -11.16
CA LYS A 295 -6.72 12.00 -10.84
C LYS A 295 -5.83 11.06 -11.67
N THR A 296 -4.84 11.60 -12.36
CA THR A 296 -3.87 10.84 -13.16
C THR A 296 -2.49 11.46 -13.03
N LEU A 297 -1.43 10.70 -13.32
CA LEU A 297 -0.09 11.27 -13.46
C LEU A 297 -0.05 12.25 -14.64
N HIS A 298 0.78 13.27 -14.49
CA HIS A 298 1.18 14.16 -15.57
C HIS A 298 1.97 13.34 -16.61
N PRO A 299 1.73 13.50 -17.93
CA PRO A 299 2.40 12.70 -18.96
C PRO A 299 3.93 12.71 -18.89
N ALA A 300 4.52 13.81 -18.45
CA ALA A 300 5.97 13.94 -18.24
C ALA A 300 6.54 13.02 -17.12
N ARG A 301 5.68 12.51 -16.23
CA ARG A 301 6.01 11.57 -15.15
C ARG A 301 5.54 10.14 -15.43
N ALA A 302 4.95 9.88 -16.60
CA ALA A 302 4.34 8.59 -16.92
C ALA A 302 5.30 7.39 -16.89
N HIS A 303 6.59 7.62 -17.07
CA HIS A 303 7.61 6.57 -17.10
C HIS A 303 8.36 6.42 -15.77
N ASP A 304 8.01 7.24 -14.76
CA ASP A 304 8.62 7.17 -13.44
C ASP A 304 7.96 6.05 -12.63
N PRO A 305 8.68 4.95 -12.32
CA PRO A 305 8.09 3.83 -11.60
C PRO A 305 7.71 4.20 -10.16
N ASP A 306 8.38 5.16 -9.54
CA ASP A 306 8.08 5.58 -8.17
C ASP A 306 6.74 6.35 -8.13
N GLU A 307 6.53 7.31 -9.03
CA GLU A 307 5.27 8.07 -9.10
C GLU A 307 4.06 7.18 -9.42
N ARG A 308 4.25 6.15 -10.25
CA ARG A 308 3.19 5.16 -10.53
C ARG A 308 2.87 4.32 -9.32
N ALA A 309 3.88 3.89 -8.57
CA ALA A 309 3.70 3.15 -7.32
C ALA A 309 3.02 4.04 -6.25
N MET A 310 3.29 5.34 -6.23
CA MET A 310 2.60 6.28 -5.33
C MET A 310 1.12 6.42 -5.68
N LEU A 311 0.76 6.54 -6.97
CA LEU A 311 -0.65 6.59 -7.39
C LEU A 311 -1.38 5.26 -7.08
N ALA A 312 -0.72 4.13 -7.27
CA ALA A 312 -1.26 2.82 -6.94
C ALA A 312 -1.45 2.62 -5.43
N HIS A 313 -0.48 3.07 -4.63
CA HIS A 313 -0.59 3.08 -3.16
C HIS A 313 -1.75 3.94 -2.68
N GLU A 314 -1.96 5.12 -3.28
CA GLU A 314 -3.12 5.97 -2.99
C GLU A 314 -4.44 5.25 -3.26
N ALA A 315 -4.56 4.59 -4.41
CA ALA A 315 -5.76 3.84 -4.79
C ALA A 315 -6.08 2.72 -3.80
N TRP A 316 -5.05 1.94 -3.45
CA TRP A 316 -5.17 0.85 -2.49
C TRP A 316 -5.57 1.37 -1.11
N LEU A 317 -4.92 2.44 -0.64
CA LEU A 317 -5.16 3.01 0.67
C LEU A 317 -6.57 3.60 0.75
N ALA A 318 -6.97 4.40 -0.24
CA ALA A 318 -8.31 4.99 -0.29
C ALA A 318 -9.39 3.90 -0.24
N LYS A 319 -9.26 2.83 -1.04
CA LYS A 319 -10.20 1.70 -1.04
C LYS A 319 -10.26 1.01 0.32
N ARG A 320 -9.12 0.81 0.98
CA ARG A 320 -9.05 0.22 2.32
C ARG A 320 -9.79 1.10 3.34
N MET A 321 -9.59 2.42 3.29
CA MET A 321 -10.21 3.37 4.23
C MET A 321 -11.73 3.50 4.05
N MET A 322 -12.27 3.23 2.86
CA MET A 322 -13.72 3.31 2.60
C MET A 322 -14.57 2.30 3.40
N SER A 323 -13.97 1.20 3.86
CA SER A 323 -14.65 0.24 4.74
C SER A 323 -14.76 0.71 6.20
N SER A 324 -14.17 1.86 6.53
CA SER A 324 -14.13 2.40 7.89
C SER A 324 -15.22 3.46 8.12
N ARG A 325 -15.47 3.78 9.40
CA ARG A 325 -16.32 4.93 9.78
C ARG A 325 -15.77 6.29 9.30
N ALA A 326 -14.56 6.35 8.74
CA ALA A 326 -13.97 7.58 8.20
C ALA A 326 -14.47 7.91 6.80
N ALA A 327 -15.17 6.97 6.15
CA ALA A 327 -15.61 7.08 4.77
C ALA A 327 -16.39 8.38 4.48
N ASP A 328 -17.23 8.83 5.41
CA ASP A 328 -18.05 10.04 5.23
C ASP A 328 -17.21 11.34 5.13
N HIS A 329 -15.97 11.30 5.61
CA HIS A 329 -15.03 12.42 5.63
C HIS A 329 -13.80 12.20 4.74
N LEU A 330 -13.79 11.12 3.95
CA LEU A 330 -12.80 10.84 2.93
C LEU A 330 -13.49 10.87 1.56
N VAL A 331 -12.74 11.17 0.51
CA VAL A 331 -13.31 11.10 -0.84
C VAL A 331 -13.29 9.65 -1.31
N ALA A 332 -14.45 9.14 -1.69
CA ALA A 332 -14.60 7.77 -2.16
C ALA A 332 -13.89 7.54 -3.49
N VAL A 333 -13.17 6.43 -3.62
CA VAL A 333 -12.59 5.94 -4.89
C VAL A 333 -13.47 4.86 -5.50
N HIS A 334 -13.74 4.97 -6.79
CA HIS A 334 -14.54 3.99 -7.52
C HIS A 334 -13.67 2.97 -8.24
N HIS A 335 -13.68 1.73 -7.74
CA HIS A 335 -13.14 0.57 -8.44
C HIS A 335 -13.91 -0.71 -8.04
N PRO A 336 -14.72 -1.33 -8.93
CA PRO A 336 -14.84 -1.06 -10.37
C PRO A 336 -15.49 0.29 -10.72
N LEU A 337 -15.34 0.72 -11.97
CA LEU A 337 -15.91 1.99 -12.46
C LEU A 337 -17.46 1.96 -12.38
N PRO A 338 -18.13 3.09 -12.07
CA PRO A 338 -19.59 3.14 -11.93
C PRO A 338 -20.36 2.72 -13.19
N ASN A 339 -19.78 2.99 -14.37
CA ASN A 339 -20.35 2.64 -15.67
C ASN A 339 -20.05 1.17 -16.10
N ARG A 340 -19.38 0.38 -15.23
CA ARG A 340 -18.99 -1.01 -15.47
C ARG A 340 -18.08 -1.23 -16.68
N GLN A 341 -17.44 -0.18 -17.20
CA GLN A 341 -16.39 -0.32 -18.22
C GLN A 341 -15.07 -0.72 -17.57
N THR A 342 -14.19 -1.32 -18.37
CA THR A 342 -12.80 -1.60 -17.97
C THR A 342 -11.95 -0.36 -18.21
N ALA A 343 -11.13 0.02 -17.23
CA ALA A 343 -10.21 1.14 -17.38
C ALA A 343 -9.17 0.83 -18.48
N THR A 344 -9.00 1.74 -19.44
CA THR A 344 -8.00 1.63 -20.52
C THR A 344 -6.73 2.44 -20.23
N ALA A 345 -6.75 3.26 -19.18
CA ALA A 345 -5.63 4.10 -18.77
C ALA A 345 -5.48 4.14 -17.24
N CYS A 346 -4.29 4.51 -16.78
CA CYS A 346 -3.94 4.57 -15.35
C CYS A 346 -4.44 5.89 -14.74
N TYR A 347 -5.59 5.84 -14.06
CA TYR A 347 -6.15 6.96 -13.31
C TYR A 347 -6.98 6.47 -12.11
N LEU A 348 -7.26 7.38 -11.19
CA LEU A 348 -8.16 7.18 -10.06
C LEU A 348 -9.41 8.03 -10.24
N LEU A 349 -10.57 7.41 -10.04
CA LEU A 349 -11.87 8.08 -10.12
C LEU A 349 -12.44 8.27 -8.72
N TYR A 350 -12.59 9.52 -8.31
CA TYR A 350 -13.12 9.93 -7.02
C TYR A 350 -14.52 10.53 -7.16
N ASP A 351 -15.31 10.48 -6.08
CA ASP A 351 -16.52 11.30 -5.96
C ASP A 351 -16.19 12.79 -6.13
N TRP A 352 -17.02 13.48 -6.92
CA TRP A 352 -16.96 14.94 -7.00
C TRP A 352 -17.82 15.55 -5.89
N HIS A 353 -17.20 16.35 -5.04
CA HIS A 353 -17.90 17.17 -4.06
C HIS A 353 -17.84 18.64 -4.47
N SER A 354 -19.00 19.30 -4.52
CA SER A 354 -19.06 20.76 -4.69
C SER A 354 -18.49 21.47 -3.46
N GLY A 355 -18.24 22.77 -3.56
CA GLY A 355 -17.52 23.56 -2.55
C GLY A 355 -16.10 23.90 -2.96
N GLU A 356 -15.25 24.22 -1.98
CA GLU A 356 -13.88 24.68 -2.21
C GLU A 356 -12.95 24.24 -1.07
N THR A 357 -11.65 24.17 -1.36
CA THR A 357 -10.64 23.89 -0.34
C THR A 357 -10.48 25.07 0.60
N LEU A 358 -10.05 24.81 1.83
CA LEU A 358 -9.78 25.88 2.79
C LEU A 358 -8.67 26.82 2.27
N GLN A 359 -7.74 26.32 1.44
CA GLN A 359 -6.74 27.17 0.77
C GLN A 359 -7.39 28.13 -0.24
N GLN A 360 -8.32 27.65 -1.07
CA GLN A 360 -9.04 28.51 -2.02
C GLN A 360 -9.79 29.64 -1.31
N GLN A 361 -10.37 29.36 -0.15
CA GLN A 361 -10.99 30.40 0.69
C GLN A 361 -9.97 31.40 1.23
N LEU A 362 -8.82 30.94 1.72
CA LEU A 362 -7.73 31.81 2.17
C LEU A 362 -7.20 32.70 1.03
N ASP A 363 -7.03 32.15 -0.17
CA ASP A 363 -6.54 32.88 -1.34
C ASP A 363 -7.51 33.99 -1.78
N ARG A 364 -8.82 33.77 -1.55
CA ARG A 364 -9.88 34.78 -1.72
C ARG A 364 -9.98 35.77 -0.56
N GLN A 365 -9.00 35.76 0.35
CA GLN A 365 -8.94 36.60 1.54
C GLN A 365 -10.13 36.39 2.50
N HIS A 366 -10.74 35.20 2.49
CA HIS A 366 -11.77 34.86 3.45
C HIS A 366 -11.19 34.85 4.87
N ARG A 367 -11.91 35.47 5.82
CA ARG A 367 -11.55 35.46 7.23
C ARG A 367 -12.42 34.48 7.99
N PHE A 368 -11.82 33.40 8.45
CA PHE A 368 -12.53 32.42 9.26
C PHE A 368 -12.77 32.97 10.68
N GLY A 369 -14.04 32.99 11.10
CA GLY A 369 -14.37 33.16 12.50
C GLY A 369 -13.87 31.96 13.33
N PRO A 370 -13.54 32.15 14.63
CA PRO A 370 -13.02 31.08 15.47
C PRO A 370 -13.88 29.81 15.49
N VAL A 371 -15.21 29.97 15.46
CA VAL A 371 -16.17 28.85 15.45
C VAL A 371 -16.01 27.98 14.20
N HIS A 372 -15.88 28.58 13.01
CA HIS A 372 -15.72 27.84 11.76
C HIS A 372 -14.37 27.14 11.67
N ALA A 373 -13.29 27.81 12.08
CA ALA A 373 -11.95 27.22 12.12
C ALA A 373 -11.89 26.02 13.08
N VAL A 374 -12.48 26.14 14.27
CA VAL A 374 -12.57 25.04 15.25
C VAL A 374 -13.42 23.90 14.70
N SER A 375 -14.57 24.18 14.09
CA SER A 375 -15.40 23.14 13.45
C SER A 375 -14.63 22.35 12.39
N ALA A 376 -13.90 23.03 11.52
CA ALA A 376 -13.08 22.38 10.49
C ALA A 376 -11.97 21.51 11.10
N ALA A 377 -11.28 22.01 12.14
CA ALA A 377 -10.26 21.24 12.85
C ALA A 377 -10.85 20.01 13.55
N MET A 378 -12.01 20.12 14.20
CA MET A 378 -12.67 19.00 14.86
C MET A 378 -13.11 17.90 13.87
N GLN A 379 -13.65 18.28 12.70
CA GLN A 379 -13.96 17.31 11.65
C GLN A 379 -12.71 16.60 11.16
N THR A 380 -11.63 17.35 10.91
CA THR A 380 -10.34 16.78 10.47
C THR A 380 -9.75 15.83 11.51
N LEU A 381 -9.82 16.16 12.81
CA LEU A 381 -9.34 15.30 13.90
C LEU A 381 -10.08 13.97 13.97
N ARG A 382 -11.39 13.95 13.67
CA ARG A 382 -12.14 12.68 13.60
C ARG A 382 -11.59 11.77 12.51
N VAL A 383 -11.23 12.33 11.35
CA VAL A 383 -10.59 11.57 10.25
C VAL A 383 -9.21 11.08 10.65
N LEU A 384 -8.36 11.97 11.17
CA LEU A 384 -7.00 11.63 11.60
C LEU A 384 -7.00 10.53 12.67
N GLY A 385 -7.88 10.60 13.66
CA GLY A 385 -8.00 9.56 14.68
C GLY A 385 -8.40 8.20 14.10
N LEU A 386 -9.20 8.16 13.02
CA LEU A 386 -9.54 6.93 12.32
C LEU A 386 -8.35 6.38 11.52
N LEU A 387 -7.63 7.24 10.79
CA LEU A 387 -6.41 6.87 10.07
C LEU A 387 -5.34 6.32 11.03
N HIS A 388 -5.07 7.06 12.11
CA HIS A 388 -4.05 6.71 13.11
C HIS A 388 -4.35 5.37 13.79
N ARG A 389 -5.62 5.07 14.10
CA ARG A 389 -6.04 3.75 14.62
C ARG A 389 -5.78 2.60 13.65
N GLN A 390 -5.71 2.88 12.34
CA GLN A 390 -5.41 1.90 11.31
C GLN A 390 -3.92 1.89 10.93
N GLY A 391 -3.07 2.61 11.70
CA GLY A 391 -1.64 2.71 11.44
C GLY A 391 -1.30 3.58 10.23
N VAL A 392 -2.23 4.42 9.78
CA VAL A 392 -2.07 5.28 8.62
C VAL A 392 -1.70 6.69 9.06
N ILE A 393 -0.61 7.25 8.56
CA ILE A 393 -0.16 8.63 8.81
C ILE A 393 -0.29 9.41 7.50
N HIS A 394 -1.00 10.53 7.49
CA HIS A 394 -1.35 11.24 6.25
C HIS A 394 -0.18 12.03 5.65
N ARG A 395 0.61 12.73 6.49
CA ARG A 395 1.82 13.49 6.16
C ARG A 395 1.70 14.78 5.35
N ASP A 396 0.52 15.16 4.88
CA ASP A 396 0.34 16.41 4.11
C ASP A 396 -0.97 17.12 4.48
N ILE A 397 -1.25 17.22 5.77
CA ILE A 397 -2.39 17.99 6.28
C ILE A 397 -2.10 19.48 6.14
N LYS A 398 -2.90 20.15 5.30
CA LYS A 398 -2.82 21.59 5.02
C LYS A 398 -4.15 22.10 4.46
N PRO A 399 -4.43 23.42 4.44
CA PRO A 399 -5.69 23.95 3.90
C PRO A 399 -6.01 23.49 2.48
N ALA A 400 -5.01 23.24 1.64
CA ALA A 400 -5.21 22.81 0.25
C ALA A 400 -5.73 21.36 0.12
N ASN A 401 -5.51 20.53 1.15
CA ASN A 401 -5.96 19.14 1.20
C ASN A 401 -7.20 18.96 2.11
N LEU A 402 -7.83 20.05 2.54
CA LEU A 402 -9.08 20.04 3.30
C LEU A 402 -10.17 20.71 2.47
N HIS A 403 -11.08 19.89 1.93
CA HIS A 403 -12.20 20.35 1.11
C HIS A 403 -13.44 20.59 1.96
N LEU A 404 -13.97 21.81 1.97
CA LEU A 404 -15.24 22.10 2.60
C LEU A 404 -16.35 21.98 1.56
N GLY A 405 -17.17 20.95 1.70
CA GLY A 405 -18.33 20.75 0.86
C GLY A 405 -19.43 21.79 1.12
N ASP A 406 -20.28 22.04 0.13
CA ASP A 406 -21.48 22.89 0.31
C ASP A 406 -22.47 22.31 1.35
N ASP A 407 -22.33 21.01 1.66
CA ASP A 407 -23.01 20.30 2.74
C ASP A 407 -22.46 20.61 4.14
N GLY A 408 -21.40 21.42 4.24
CA GLY A 408 -20.73 21.78 5.48
C GLY A 408 -19.79 20.70 6.04
N VAL A 409 -19.54 19.64 5.27
CA VAL A 409 -18.67 18.53 5.67
C VAL A 409 -17.25 18.74 5.13
N ILE A 410 -16.26 18.66 6.03
CA ILE A 410 -14.85 18.63 5.65
C ILE A 410 -14.48 17.23 5.18
N ARG A 411 -13.85 17.17 4.01
CA ARG A 411 -13.27 15.97 3.43
C ARG A 411 -11.77 16.14 3.28
N VAL A 412 -11.03 15.15 3.79
CA VAL A 412 -9.57 15.12 3.67
C VAL A 412 -9.21 14.54 2.30
N LEU A 413 -8.38 15.26 1.56
CA LEU A 413 -7.94 14.93 0.20
C LEU A 413 -6.51 14.37 0.21
N ASP A 414 -6.17 13.63 -0.85
CA ASP A 414 -4.81 13.21 -1.22
C ASP A 414 -4.07 12.33 -0.21
N LEU A 415 -4.17 11.01 -0.41
CA LEU A 415 -3.42 10.02 0.38
C LEU A 415 -2.11 9.60 -0.29
N GLY A 416 -1.67 10.29 -1.35
CA GLY A 416 -0.55 9.85 -2.20
C GLY A 416 0.82 9.83 -1.54
N VAL A 417 0.97 10.41 -0.34
CA VAL A 417 2.22 10.41 0.44
C VAL A 417 2.06 9.78 1.84
N ALA A 418 0.89 9.19 2.10
CA ALA A 418 0.58 8.61 3.40
C ALA A 418 1.43 7.37 3.68
N LEU A 419 1.74 7.10 4.95
CA LEU A 419 2.40 5.86 5.37
C LEU A 419 1.38 4.89 5.95
N SER A 420 1.53 3.61 5.64
CA SER A 420 0.69 2.52 6.15
C SER A 420 1.51 1.28 6.57
N GLY A 421 2.85 1.37 6.55
CA GLY A 421 3.78 0.25 6.77
C GLY A 421 3.90 -0.73 5.59
N ARG A 422 3.22 -0.45 4.47
CA ARG A 422 3.16 -1.32 3.27
C ARG A 422 3.53 -0.60 1.99
N GLU A 423 3.77 0.70 2.05
CA GLU A 423 4.17 1.56 0.96
C GLU A 423 5.58 1.24 0.39
N PRO A 424 5.88 1.68 -0.85
CA PRO A 424 7.20 1.55 -1.45
C PRO A 424 8.33 2.15 -0.60
N ALA A 425 9.53 1.60 -0.71
CA ALA A 425 10.71 2.09 0.03
C ALA A 425 11.11 3.52 -0.37
N SER A 426 10.79 3.95 -1.59
CA SER A 426 10.93 5.35 -2.04
C SER A 426 10.02 6.27 -1.23
N MET A 427 8.73 5.93 -1.08
CA MET A 427 7.78 6.72 -0.29
C MET A 427 8.15 6.82 1.20
N ARG A 428 8.66 5.73 1.80
CA ARG A 428 9.16 5.76 3.19
C ARG A 428 10.33 6.73 3.40
N ARG A 429 11.23 6.80 2.42
CA ARG A 429 12.43 7.66 2.48
C ARG A 429 12.17 9.08 1.97
N LEU A 430 11.09 9.28 1.24
CA LEU A 430 10.70 10.59 0.72
C LEU A 430 10.44 11.51 1.91
N HIS A 431 11.14 12.65 1.99
CA HIS A 431 10.76 13.73 2.87
C HIS A 431 9.58 14.49 2.25
N ALA A 432 8.42 13.83 2.24
CA ALA A 432 7.18 14.32 1.67
C ALA A 432 6.43 15.24 2.64
N GLY A 433 5.66 16.16 2.07
CA GLY A 433 4.86 17.14 2.80
C GLY A 433 5.20 18.57 2.41
N THR A 434 4.28 19.49 2.66
CA THR A 434 4.52 20.91 2.41
C THR A 434 5.46 21.48 3.48
N PRO A 435 6.65 22.02 3.15
CA PRO A 435 7.71 22.31 4.13
C PRO A 435 7.27 23.16 5.33
N SER A 436 6.34 24.10 5.11
CA SER A 436 5.82 24.99 6.15
C SER A 436 4.94 24.30 7.20
N PHE A 437 4.52 23.06 6.96
CA PHE A 437 3.64 22.25 7.82
C PHE A 437 4.38 21.09 8.50
N VAL A 438 5.65 20.85 8.14
CA VAL A 438 6.48 19.75 8.64
C VAL A 438 7.04 20.07 10.02
N ASN A 439 6.83 19.20 11.01
CA ASN A 439 7.26 19.37 12.40
C ASN A 439 8.79 19.42 12.58
N PRO A 440 9.29 20.12 13.63
CA PRO A 440 10.72 20.35 13.88
C PRO A 440 11.63 19.11 13.85
N GLU A 441 11.23 18.00 14.47
CA GLU A 441 12.03 16.79 14.60
C GLU A 441 12.31 16.11 13.25
N GLN A 442 11.41 16.27 12.27
CA GLN A 442 11.66 15.80 10.91
C GLN A 442 12.74 16.62 10.19
N TRP A 443 13.06 17.81 10.69
CA TRP A 443 14.18 18.64 10.23
C TRP A 443 15.45 18.46 11.10
N GLY A 444 15.45 17.52 12.05
CA GLY A 444 16.56 17.32 13.00
C GLY A 444 16.62 18.37 14.13
N HIS A 445 15.53 19.12 14.38
CA HIS A 445 15.47 20.10 15.48
C HIS A 445 14.94 19.46 16.77
N HIS A 446 15.82 19.24 17.75
CA HIS A 446 15.41 18.74 19.08
C HIS A 446 15.56 19.84 20.15
N VAL A 447 14.51 20.05 20.96
CA VAL A 447 14.58 20.94 22.12
C VAL A 447 15.20 20.16 23.28
N ARG A 448 16.54 20.10 23.37
CA ARG A 448 17.21 19.61 24.58
C ARG A 448 17.30 20.72 25.61
N ALA A 449 17.02 20.39 26.87
CA ALA A 449 16.98 21.32 28.02
C ALA A 449 18.24 22.18 28.23
N ASN A 450 19.36 21.93 27.52
CA ASN A 450 20.61 22.68 27.64
C ASN A 450 21.39 22.88 26.30
N ALA A 451 20.78 22.69 25.13
CA ALA A 451 21.49 22.90 23.85
C ALA A 451 20.62 23.63 22.82
N ILE A 452 20.97 24.88 22.53
CA ILE A 452 20.52 25.59 21.33
C ILE A 452 21.46 25.16 20.20
N GLY A 453 21.23 23.97 19.64
CA GLY A 453 21.92 23.47 18.45
C GLY A 453 20.88 23.13 17.40
N ALA A 454 20.78 23.96 16.36
CA ALA A 454 19.99 23.67 15.18
C ALA A 454 20.86 22.84 14.22
N GLY A 455 20.52 21.56 13.99
CA GLY A 455 21.07 20.79 12.86
C GLY A 455 21.99 19.60 13.16
N ASP A 456 22.17 19.17 14.43
CA ASP A 456 23.15 18.12 14.78
C ASP A 456 22.54 16.74 15.10
N ALA A 457 21.21 16.55 14.93
CA ALA A 457 20.53 15.28 15.17
C ALA A 457 19.98 14.69 13.87
N GLU A 458 19.98 13.36 13.74
CA GLU A 458 19.32 12.70 12.63
C GLU A 458 17.81 13.02 12.63
N PRO A 459 17.23 13.38 11.47
CA PRO A 459 15.79 13.56 11.31
C PRO A 459 14.99 12.37 11.84
N GLU A 460 13.95 12.65 12.62
CA GLU A 460 13.00 11.62 13.02
C GLU A 460 12.01 11.32 11.87
N PRO A 461 11.60 10.04 11.69
CA PRO A 461 10.55 9.70 10.74
C PRO A 461 9.20 10.30 11.17
N PRO A 462 8.30 10.60 10.21
CA PRO A 462 6.94 11.04 10.52
C PRO A 462 6.18 10.00 11.34
N ASP A 463 5.35 10.50 12.24
CA ASP A 463 4.46 9.72 13.10
C ASP A 463 3.08 10.38 13.20
N THR A 464 2.19 9.84 14.05
CA THR A 464 0.85 10.40 14.25
C THR A 464 0.86 11.84 14.75
N GLN A 465 1.82 12.22 15.59
CA GLN A 465 1.95 13.61 16.09
C GLN A 465 2.38 14.59 14.99
N SER A 466 2.98 14.10 13.91
CA SER A 466 3.33 14.90 12.74
C SER A 466 2.07 15.45 12.06
N ASP A 467 1.03 14.63 11.88
CA ASP A 467 -0.27 15.08 11.36
C ASP A 467 -0.97 16.07 12.31
N LEU A 468 -0.86 15.85 13.63
CA LEU A 468 -1.46 16.74 14.63
C LEU A 468 -0.78 18.12 14.65
N PHE A 469 0.55 18.15 14.48
CA PHE A 469 1.30 19.39 14.32
C PHE A 469 0.86 20.13 13.05
N ALA A 470 0.79 19.44 11.91
CA ALA A 470 0.36 20.02 10.65
C ALA A 470 -1.08 20.57 10.70
N LEU A 471 -1.99 19.88 11.41
CA LEU A 471 -3.32 20.41 11.69
C LEU A 471 -3.30 21.62 12.64
N GLY A 472 -2.40 21.65 13.62
CA GLY A 472 -2.15 22.82 14.46
C GLY A 472 -1.71 24.04 13.65
N VAL A 473 -0.79 23.84 12.70
CA VAL A 473 -0.34 24.87 11.75
C VAL A 473 -1.50 25.35 10.88
N THR A 474 -2.29 24.41 10.36
CA THR A 474 -3.51 24.70 9.59
C THR A 474 -4.50 25.55 10.40
N LEU A 475 -4.82 25.15 11.62
CA LEU A 475 -5.73 25.89 12.50
C LEU A 475 -5.20 27.30 12.82
N TYR A 476 -3.90 27.43 13.08
CA TYR A 476 -3.26 28.73 13.25
C TYR A 476 -3.46 29.63 12.03
N GLN A 477 -3.27 29.08 10.83
CA GLN A 477 -3.42 29.81 9.58
C GLN A 477 -4.87 30.22 9.32
N LEU A 478 -5.85 29.36 9.59
CA LEU A 478 -7.27 29.71 9.45
C LEU A 478 -7.65 30.87 10.38
N LEU A 479 -7.15 30.88 11.61
CA LEU A 479 -7.49 31.90 12.61
C LEU A 479 -6.81 33.25 12.35
N THR A 480 -5.63 33.27 11.71
CA THR A 480 -4.76 34.45 11.64
C THR A 480 -4.43 34.92 10.22
N GLY A 481 -4.61 34.05 9.22
CA GLY A 481 -4.11 34.24 7.85
C GLY A 481 -2.59 34.12 7.71
N LYS A 482 -1.88 33.67 8.76
CA LYS A 482 -0.41 33.59 8.80
C LYS A 482 0.07 32.21 9.23
N LEU A 483 1.33 31.88 8.96
CA LEU A 483 1.97 30.67 9.46
C LEU A 483 2.64 30.93 10.82
N PRO A 484 2.59 29.98 11.78
CA PRO A 484 3.13 30.16 13.14
C PRO A 484 4.65 30.38 13.16
N TYR A 485 5.38 29.78 12.21
CA TYR A 485 6.84 29.86 12.09
C TYR A 485 7.30 30.55 10.80
N GLY A 486 6.37 31.17 10.07
CA GLY A 486 6.64 31.73 8.74
C GLY A 486 6.69 30.66 7.64
N GLU A 487 6.92 31.13 6.41
CA GLU A 487 7.01 30.28 5.23
C GLU A 487 8.39 29.62 5.13
N VAL A 488 8.38 28.33 4.81
CA VAL A 488 9.58 27.52 4.54
C VAL A 488 9.58 27.14 3.07
N LEU A 489 10.64 27.53 2.35
CA LEU A 489 10.81 27.17 0.95
C LEU A 489 11.31 25.71 0.83
N PRO A 490 11.01 24.98 -0.27
CA PRO A 490 11.35 23.55 -0.41
C PRO A 490 12.84 23.20 -0.24
N TYR A 491 13.74 24.14 -0.52
CA TYR A 491 15.19 23.97 -0.40
C TYR A 491 15.76 24.51 0.92
N GLN A 492 14.90 24.93 1.85
CA GLN A 492 15.30 25.47 3.15
C GLN A 492 14.89 24.53 4.29
N VAL A 493 15.70 24.53 5.35
CA VAL A 493 15.36 23.88 6.62
C VAL A 493 14.41 24.78 7.40
N GLY A 494 13.37 24.19 8.01
CA GLY A 494 12.41 24.91 8.84
C GLY A 494 13.07 25.66 10.00
N ARG A 495 12.70 26.92 10.23
CA ARG A 495 13.34 27.80 11.22
C ARG A 495 12.56 27.86 12.52
N TYR A 496 12.80 26.90 13.40
CA TYR A 496 12.13 26.81 14.70
C TYR A 496 12.90 27.52 15.83
N TYR A 497 13.26 28.80 15.66
CA TYR A 497 14.09 29.50 16.66
C TYR A 497 13.33 30.15 17.82
N ARG A 498 12.05 30.48 17.61
CA ARG A 498 11.22 31.20 18.58
C ARG A 498 9.89 30.50 18.77
N ASP A 499 9.25 30.74 19.90
CA ASP A 499 7.88 30.28 20.12
C ASP A 499 6.92 31.04 19.18
N PRO A 500 5.83 30.40 18.72
CA PRO A 500 4.88 31.01 17.81
C PRO A 500 4.11 32.13 18.53
N THR A 501 3.79 33.20 17.79
CA THR A 501 3.01 34.31 18.35
C THR A 501 1.58 33.82 18.61
N PRO A 502 0.97 34.07 19.79
CA PRO A 502 -0.40 33.64 20.06
C PRO A 502 -1.40 34.14 19.00
N PRO A 503 -2.33 33.31 18.49
CA PRO A 503 -3.33 33.72 17.50
C PRO A 503 -4.10 35.01 17.87
N SER A 504 -4.46 35.20 19.14
CA SER A 504 -5.16 36.40 19.64
C SER A 504 -4.42 37.73 19.39
N ARG A 505 -3.09 37.69 19.20
CA ARG A 505 -2.29 38.87 18.84
C ARG A 505 -2.47 39.30 17.39
N HIS A 506 -2.89 38.39 16.52
CA HIS A 506 -3.19 38.67 15.12
C HIS A 506 -4.69 38.85 14.88
N ASN A 507 -5.52 38.11 15.62
CA ASN A 507 -6.97 38.18 15.57
C ASN A 507 -7.57 38.27 16.99
N PRO A 508 -7.94 39.47 17.47
CA PRO A 508 -8.50 39.65 18.81
C PRO A 508 -9.82 38.92 19.09
N GLU A 509 -10.51 38.42 18.07
CA GLU A 509 -11.72 37.59 18.24
C GLU A 509 -11.40 36.19 18.76
N VAL A 510 -10.13 35.75 18.67
CA VAL A 510 -9.69 34.45 19.15
C VAL A 510 -9.68 34.42 20.68
N PRO A 511 -10.46 33.54 21.32
CA PRO A 511 -10.44 33.41 22.77
C PRO A 511 -9.11 32.84 23.29
N ILE A 512 -8.71 33.24 24.49
CA ILE A 512 -7.45 32.80 25.13
C ILE A 512 -7.34 31.27 25.26
N TRP A 513 -8.45 30.56 25.51
CA TRP A 513 -8.41 29.10 25.57
C TRP A 513 -7.97 28.47 24.24
N LEU A 514 -8.32 29.10 23.11
CA LEU A 514 -7.97 28.62 21.78
C LEU A 514 -6.50 28.93 21.46
N ASP A 515 -5.94 30.04 21.98
CA ASP A 515 -4.49 30.27 21.94
C ASP A 515 -3.72 29.11 22.57
N HIS A 516 -4.18 28.63 23.72
CA HIS A 516 -3.50 27.55 24.45
C HIS A 516 -3.53 26.24 23.67
N VAL A 517 -4.69 25.90 23.09
CA VAL A 517 -4.84 24.70 22.27
C VAL A 517 -3.93 24.76 21.04
N VAL A 518 -3.94 25.88 20.32
CA VAL A 518 -3.11 26.05 19.11
C VAL A 518 -1.62 26.00 19.47
N GLN A 519 -1.19 26.72 20.52
CA GLN A 519 0.21 26.71 20.96
C GLN A 519 0.68 25.32 21.42
N LYS A 520 -0.20 24.54 22.06
CA LYS A 520 0.10 23.14 22.40
C LYS A 520 0.28 22.31 21.13
N ALA A 521 -0.63 22.41 20.15
CA ALA A 521 -0.56 21.66 18.90
C ALA A 521 0.72 21.94 18.10
N VAL A 522 1.13 23.22 18.03
CA VAL A 522 2.34 23.63 17.30
C VAL A 522 3.58 23.75 18.20
N ALA A 523 3.61 23.15 19.39
CA ALA A 523 4.76 23.26 20.28
C ALA A 523 6.03 22.70 19.61
N ARG A 524 7.18 23.34 19.82
CA ARG A 524 8.46 22.88 19.23
C ARG A 524 8.86 21.52 19.77
N ASP A 525 8.79 21.37 21.08
CA ASP A 525 9.03 20.10 21.75
C ASP A 525 7.84 19.16 21.53
N LYS A 526 8.13 18.02 20.91
CA LYS A 526 7.16 16.96 20.63
C LYS A 526 6.45 16.48 21.90
N ALA A 527 7.15 16.40 23.04
CA ALA A 527 6.57 15.96 24.31
C ALA A 527 5.52 16.94 24.88
N LEU A 528 5.49 18.18 24.39
CA LEU A 528 4.51 19.18 24.80
C LEU A 528 3.26 19.20 23.90
N ARG A 529 3.24 18.44 22.79
CA ARG A 529 2.11 18.38 21.86
C ARG A 529 1.01 17.45 22.36
N PHE A 530 -0.08 17.40 21.60
CA PHE A 530 -1.10 16.37 21.79
C PHE A 530 -0.55 15.02 21.36
N GLU A 531 -0.78 13.99 22.17
CA GLU A 531 -0.32 12.64 21.90
C GLU A 531 -1.23 11.94 20.87
N THR A 532 -2.53 12.22 20.91
CA THR A 532 -3.55 11.58 20.08
C THR A 532 -4.53 12.59 19.48
N ALA A 533 -5.16 12.22 18.36
CA ALA A 533 -6.20 13.02 17.74
C ALA A 533 -7.41 13.22 18.67
N GLU A 534 -7.73 12.20 19.49
CA GLU A 534 -8.80 12.24 20.48
C GLU A 534 -8.52 13.24 21.59
N GLU A 535 -7.28 13.32 22.07
CA GLU A 535 -6.88 14.30 23.09
C GLU A 535 -7.04 15.73 22.55
N PHE A 536 -6.60 15.97 21.31
CA PHE A 536 -6.74 17.27 20.66
C PHE A 536 -8.23 17.60 20.42
N LEU A 537 -9.02 16.64 19.96
CA LEU A 537 -10.45 16.83 19.73
C LEU A 537 -11.18 17.21 21.02
N LEU A 538 -10.89 16.48 22.10
CA LEU A 538 -11.45 16.73 23.42
C LEU A 538 -11.10 18.13 23.94
N ALA A 539 -9.88 18.59 23.68
CA ALA A 539 -9.43 19.93 24.05
C ALA A 539 -10.20 21.03 23.30
N LEU A 540 -10.52 20.83 22.02
CA LEU A 540 -11.36 21.77 21.25
C LEU A 540 -12.82 21.75 21.73
N GLU A 541 -13.38 20.58 22.02
CA GLU A 541 -14.77 20.44 22.49
C GLU A 541 -15.00 21.05 23.87
N ARG A 542 -14.03 20.88 24.78
CA ARG A 542 -14.15 21.31 26.18
C ARG A 542 -13.46 22.63 26.48
N GLY A 543 -12.66 23.17 25.57
CA GLY A 543 -11.75 24.30 25.83
C GLY A 543 -12.42 25.54 26.43
N ALA A 544 -13.66 25.83 26.02
CA ALA A 544 -14.44 26.94 26.57
C ALA A 544 -14.88 26.73 28.05
N SER A 545 -15.02 25.48 28.50
CA SER A 545 -15.45 25.13 29.87
C SER A 545 -14.32 24.62 30.77
N ARG A 546 -13.19 24.17 30.20
CA ARG A 546 -12.00 23.69 30.90
C ARG A 546 -10.74 24.15 30.16
N PRO A 547 -10.21 25.35 30.50
CA PRO A 547 -9.01 25.86 29.83
C PRO A 547 -7.78 24.99 30.14
N LEU A 548 -6.99 24.69 29.10
CA LEU A 548 -5.72 23.96 29.23
C LEU A 548 -4.64 24.84 29.86
N THR A 549 -3.74 24.20 30.61
CA THR A 549 -2.50 24.83 31.09
C THR A 549 -1.53 24.99 29.92
N VAL A 550 -1.01 26.21 29.72
CA VAL A 550 -0.06 26.53 28.64
C VAL A 550 1.24 25.74 28.85
N PRO A 551 1.87 25.19 27.78
CA PRO A 551 3.26 24.75 27.88
C PRO A 551 4.11 25.89 28.48
N PRO A 552 5.01 25.61 29.44
CA PRO A 552 5.78 26.66 30.08
C PRO A 552 6.53 27.46 29.02
N ALA A 553 6.38 28.78 29.08
CA ALA A 553 7.14 29.71 28.26
C ALA A 553 8.63 29.35 28.27
N SER A 554 9.24 29.18 27.10
CA SER A 554 10.70 29.07 27.05
C SER A 554 11.33 30.30 27.71
N ALA A 555 12.37 30.11 28.53
CA ALA A 555 12.97 31.18 29.31
C ALA A 555 13.36 32.36 28.40
N LEU A 556 13.38 33.61 28.90
CA LEU A 556 13.64 34.80 28.08
C LEU A 556 14.93 34.70 27.24
N LEU A 557 15.94 33.99 27.73
CA LEU A 557 17.17 33.67 27.00
C LEU A 557 16.97 32.84 25.71
N HIS A 558 15.93 32.00 25.65
CA HIS A 558 15.59 31.14 24.51
C HIS A 558 14.57 31.78 23.55
N ARG A 559 13.85 32.83 23.95
CA ARG A 559 12.80 33.48 23.13
C ARG A 559 13.32 34.44 22.07
N ASP A 560 14.41 35.15 22.35
CA ASP A 560 15.11 35.98 21.37
C ASP A 560 16.61 36.01 21.69
N PRO A 561 17.46 35.23 20.97
CA PRO A 561 18.90 35.21 21.21
C PRO A 561 19.55 36.59 20.98
N THR A 562 18.85 37.51 20.30
CA THR A 562 19.31 38.90 20.10
C THR A 562 18.86 39.87 21.17
N ALA A 563 17.94 39.49 22.08
CA ALA A 563 17.44 40.40 23.12
C ALA A 563 18.54 40.77 24.12
N LEU A 564 19.41 39.82 24.48
CA LEU A 564 20.57 40.08 25.32
C LEU A 564 21.52 41.10 24.66
N TRP A 565 21.78 40.95 23.36
CA TRP A 565 22.62 41.87 22.59
C TRP A 565 21.99 43.26 22.43
N LYS A 566 20.67 43.34 22.22
CA LYS A 566 19.93 44.62 22.18
C LYS A 566 19.99 45.34 23.53
N LEU A 567 19.88 44.60 24.64
CA LEU A 567 19.99 45.15 25.99
C LEU A 567 21.42 45.64 26.27
N LEU A 568 22.44 44.84 25.93
CA LEU A 568 23.85 45.23 26.04
C LEU A 568 24.17 46.46 25.20
N LEU A 569 23.65 46.54 23.98
CA LEU A 569 23.78 47.72 23.13
C LEU A 569 23.11 48.95 23.78
N GLY A 570 21.89 48.81 24.30
CA GLY A 570 21.19 49.88 25.00
C GLY A 570 21.95 50.39 26.23
N VAL A 571 22.50 49.49 27.04
CA VAL A 571 23.35 49.81 28.19
C VAL A 571 24.64 50.51 27.75
N SER A 572 25.30 50.02 26.70
CA SER A 572 26.51 50.63 26.15
C SER A 572 26.25 52.05 25.62
N VAL A 573 25.14 52.25 24.90
CA VAL A 573 24.75 53.58 24.42
C VAL A 573 24.49 54.54 25.58
N LEU A 574 23.76 54.10 26.61
CA LEU A 574 23.49 54.92 27.79
C LEU A 574 24.78 55.26 28.56
N PHE A 575 25.67 54.29 28.73
CA PHE A 575 26.96 54.48 29.40
C PHE A 575 27.86 55.47 28.64
N ASN A 576 27.95 55.32 27.31
CA ASN A 576 28.69 56.27 26.47
C ASN A 576 28.07 57.67 26.50
N ALA A 577 26.75 57.79 26.49
CA ALA A 577 26.07 59.08 26.63
C ALA A 577 26.38 59.76 27.97
N LEU A 578 26.42 58.97 29.06
CA LEU A 578 26.82 59.45 30.39
C LEU A 578 28.29 59.88 30.43
N LEU A 579 29.20 59.11 29.81
CA LEU A 579 30.61 59.48 29.71
C LEU A 579 30.81 60.78 28.91
N VAL A 580 30.10 60.95 27.80
CA VAL A 580 30.14 62.17 26.99
C VAL A 580 29.61 63.36 27.79
N MET A 581 28.48 63.20 28.50
CA MET A 581 28.01 64.23 29.43
C MET A 581 29.08 64.56 30.49
N TRP A 582 29.65 63.55 31.11
CA TRP A 582 30.66 63.72 32.15
C TRP A 582 31.89 64.48 31.61
N LEU A 583 32.33 64.18 30.38
CA LEU A 583 33.42 64.89 29.70
C LEU A 583 33.08 66.34 29.34
N LEU A 584 31.82 66.63 28.98
CA LEU A 584 31.36 67.97 28.63
C LEU A 584 31.16 68.87 29.86
N PHE A 585 30.82 68.30 31.01
CA PHE A 585 30.51 69.03 32.25
C PHE A 585 31.60 68.95 33.34
N LEU A 586 32.76 68.36 33.04
CA LEU A 586 33.92 68.42 33.91
C LEU A 586 34.42 69.88 34.01
N PRO A 587 34.67 70.41 35.22
CA PRO A 587 35.38 71.67 35.37
C PRO A 587 36.76 71.51 34.74
N LYS A 588 37.08 72.33 33.73
CA LYS A 588 38.45 72.45 33.25
C LYS A 588 39.27 73.01 34.40
N ALA A 589 40.17 72.18 34.95
CA ALA A 589 41.17 72.61 35.93
C ALA A 589 42.21 73.52 35.27
#